data_AF-A0AA35RCG5-F1
#
_entry.id   AF-A0AA35RCG5-F1
#
_cell.length_a   1.000
_cell.length_b   1.000
_cell.length_c   1.000
_cell.angle_alpha   90.00
_cell.angle_beta   90.00
_cell.angle_gamma   90.00
#
_symmetry.space_group_name_H-M   'P 1'
#
loop_
_entity.id
_entity.type
_entity.pdbx_description
1 polymer ?
#
loop_
_entity_poly.entity_id
_entity_poly.type
_entity_poly.pdbx_seq_one_letter_code
_entity_poly.pdbx_strand_id
1 'polypeptide(L)'
;MQSVVVAYSGGVDSALLSVAAHRALGQRALAVTAISPALAARDLGDAESVAHQFGLNHRVIHTDELQREGYVANSPQRCYFCKTELYDQLAALASAESYAWVANGANTDDLGDYRPGMTAAAEHNIRSPMVEAGMDKAQVRAAALWLGVPLWDKPAQPCLSSRIPYGTPVTVESLRRIEAAEDILRDLGLREVRGPPSRQAVPHRGGRRRDGTGICPPRRDHAAAERAGVSLGVPGPERPALRQPQRRAADSRDGPTAVKTAYIQSVGGASGDMLLGALLDAGLPLDTVKEAVNALGIPGVEIAMATEMRCEVRGTRALVDVSAAPRYSPRQMLDAVAGAAALSAHTRERATAALNALFAAEARVHGDDPDQIHLHELGTADTLVDVVGVVHGLEQLGVERVYAAPLVLGEPGGPRRPGGYSNPAPATLEIIAASGAPVAPERAFHAGVGELTTPTGAALITTLAEEFRQPALALNRIGVGVGGKDPAAFPNVLRLWLGRNRRR
;
A
#
# COMPACT_ATOMS: atom_id res chain seq x y z
N MET A 1 9.77 40.07 19.23
CA MET A 1 10.45 40.03 17.90
C MET A 1 10.22 41.27 17.02
N GLN A 2 9.24 42.17 17.24
CA GLN A 2 9.00 43.39 16.43
C GLN A 2 8.70 43.16 14.93
N SER A 3 9.60 42.56 14.14
CA SER A 3 9.39 42.12 12.75
C SER A 3 10.13 40.80 12.50
N VAL A 4 9.58 39.95 11.62
CA VAL A 4 10.16 38.62 11.36
C VAL A 4 9.93 38.16 9.92
N VAL A 5 10.95 37.52 9.35
CA VAL A 5 10.84 36.70 8.14
C VAL A 5 10.75 35.24 8.55
N VAL A 6 9.69 34.55 8.17
CA VAL A 6 9.47 33.13 8.48
C VAL A 6 9.79 32.30 7.26
N ALA A 7 10.72 31.34 7.40
CA ALA A 7 10.98 30.33 6.39
C ALA A 7 9.77 29.39 6.28
N TYR A 8 8.96 29.57 5.24
CA TYR A 8 7.68 28.91 5.06
C TYR A 8 7.73 27.85 3.96
N SER A 9 7.74 26.57 4.36
CA SER A 9 7.93 25.45 3.44
C SER A 9 6.64 24.73 3.03
N GLY A 10 5.46 25.25 3.39
CA GLY A 10 4.17 24.56 3.13
C GLY A 10 3.92 23.32 4.02
N GLY A 11 4.77 23.09 5.01
CA GLY A 11 4.57 22.05 6.04
C GLY A 11 3.85 22.61 7.27
N VAL A 12 3.20 21.73 8.04
CA VAL A 12 2.38 22.10 9.22
C VAL A 12 3.10 23.00 10.22
N ASP A 13 4.37 22.74 10.53
CA ASP A 13 5.12 23.51 11.52
C ASP A 13 5.36 24.95 11.06
N SER A 14 5.83 25.09 9.82
CA SER A 14 6.08 26.40 9.22
C SER A 14 4.80 27.17 8.90
N ALA A 15 3.68 26.46 8.65
CA ALA A 15 2.35 27.04 8.47
C ALA A 15 1.83 27.61 9.79
N LEU A 16 1.89 26.82 10.87
CA LEU A 16 1.52 27.26 12.22
C LEU A 16 2.32 28.50 12.61
N LEU A 17 3.65 28.46 12.43
CA LEU A 17 4.51 29.58 12.80
C LEU A 17 4.19 30.84 11.98
N SER A 18 3.96 30.71 10.67
CA SER A 18 3.59 31.85 9.81
C SER A 18 2.26 32.47 10.22
N VAL A 19 1.25 31.65 10.53
CA VAL A 19 -0.06 32.11 11.02
C VAL A 19 0.06 32.78 12.38
N ALA A 20 0.82 32.20 13.32
CA ALA A 20 1.05 32.77 14.64
C ALA A 20 1.81 34.11 14.55
N ALA A 21 2.85 34.19 13.71
CA ALA A 21 3.62 35.40 13.49
C ALA A 21 2.76 36.52 12.87
N HIS A 22 1.91 36.19 11.89
CA HIS A 22 0.99 37.15 11.29
C HIS A 22 -0.05 37.65 12.30
N ARG A 23 -0.64 36.76 13.12
CA ARG A 23 -1.56 37.19 14.18
C ARG A 23 -0.90 38.09 15.23
N ALA A 24 0.38 37.87 15.53
CA ALA A 24 1.10 38.64 16.54
C ALA A 24 1.68 39.97 16.01
N LEU A 25 2.12 40.02 14.75
CA LEU A 25 2.89 41.13 14.19
C LEU A 25 2.25 41.79 12.96
N GLY A 26 1.14 41.24 12.45
CA GLY A 26 0.44 41.70 11.26
C GLY A 26 1.34 41.66 10.02
N GLN A 27 1.37 42.77 9.29
CA GLN A 27 2.16 42.93 8.05
C GLN A 27 3.68 42.90 8.29
N ARG A 28 4.14 43.02 9.54
CA ARG A 28 5.56 42.92 9.91
C ARG A 28 6.04 41.48 10.07
N ALA A 29 5.18 40.50 9.79
CA ALA A 29 5.57 39.11 9.62
C ALA A 29 5.47 38.75 8.13
N LEU A 30 6.62 38.46 7.51
CA LEU A 30 6.72 38.02 6.13
C LEU A 30 6.94 36.51 6.09
N ALA A 31 6.00 35.76 5.53
CA ALA A 31 6.17 34.34 5.23
C ALA A 31 6.86 34.19 3.88
N VAL A 32 7.98 33.47 3.82
CA VAL A 32 8.75 33.32 2.57
C VAL A 32 8.86 31.86 2.17
N THR A 33 8.39 31.54 0.96
CA THR A 33 8.55 30.22 0.35
C THR A 33 9.63 30.27 -0.71
N ALA A 34 10.67 29.45 -0.54
CA ALA A 34 11.75 29.31 -1.51
C ALA A 34 11.42 28.22 -2.53
N ILE A 35 11.36 28.60 -3.80
CA ILE A 35 11.22 27.68 -4.92
C ILE A 35 12.60 27.24 -5.38
N SER A 36 12.75 25.94 -5.47
CA SER A 36 13.86 25.29 -6.15
C SER A 36 13.35 24.04 -6.86
N PRO A 37 14.15 23.43 -7.75
CA PRO A 37 13.79 22.14 -8.36
C PRO A 37 13.59 20.99 -7.35
N ALA A 38 13.94 21.17 -6.07
CA ALA A 38 13.78 20.17 -5.02
C ALA A 38 12.47 20.30 -4.21
N LEU A 39 11.76 21.43 -4.37
CA LEU A 39 10.41 21.65 -3.84
C LEU A 39 9.39 21.15 -4.85
N ALA A 40 8.40 20.36 -4.41
CA ALA A 40 7.33 19.91 -5.28
C ALA A 40 6.32 21.06 -5.54
N ALA A 41 5.82 21.17 -6.77
CA ALA A 41 4.86 22.19 -7.18
C ALA A 41 3.56 22.16 -6.33
N ARG A 42 3.12 20.98 -5.90
CA ARG A 42 1.96 20.84 -5.00
C ARG A 42 2.22 21.41 -3.61
N ASP A 43 3.44 21.29 -3.08
CA ASP A 43 3.78 21.87 -1.78
C ASP A 43 3.77 23.41 -1.84
N LEU A 44 4.14 23.99 -2.99
CA LEU A 44 3.97 25.42 -3.24
C LEU A 44 2.49 25.82 -3.30
N GLY A 45 1.66 25.07 -4.03
CA GLY A 45 0.21 25.34 -4.10
C GLY A 45 -0.48 25.26 -2.74
N ASP A 46 -0.11 24.28 -1.90
CA ASP A 46 -0.59 24.20 -0.52
C ASP A 46 -0.14 25.41 0.32
N ALA A 47 1.11 25.85 0.13
CA ALA A 47 1.66 26.99 0.84
C ALA A 47 0.89 28.28 0.52
N GLU A 48 0.66 28.54 -0.77
CA GLU A 48 -0.09 29.69 -1.29
C GLU A 48 -1.56 29.67 -0.83
N SER A 49 -2.20 28.50 -0.83
CA SER A 49 -3.59 28.33 -0.37
C SER A 49 -3.76 28.75 1.10
N VAL A 50 -2.87 28.29 1.97
CA VAL A 50 -2.87 28.70 3.39
C VAL A 50 -2.53 30.18 3.54
N ALA A 51 -1.56 30.70 2.77
CA ALA A 51 -1.23 32.12 2.81
C ALA A 51 -2.44 32.99 2.46
N HIS A 52 -3.19 32.64 1.42
CA HIS A 52 -4.40 33.32 1.02
C HIS A 52 -5.50 33.21 2.09
N GLN A 53 -5.76 32.00 2.61
CA GLN A 53 -6.80 31.77 3.62
C GLN A 53 -6.60 32.61 4.89
N PHE A 54 -5.35 32.79 5.34
CA PHE A 54 -5.03 33.50 6.56
C PHE A 54 -4.56 34.95 6.34
N GLY A 55 -4.57 35.44 5.09
CA GLY A 55 -4.15 36.80 4.76
C GLY A 55 -2.68 37.09 5.06
N LEU A 56 -1.82 36.06 4.97
CA LEU A 56 -0.40 36.17 5.28
C LEU A 56 0.27 37.12 4.27
N ASN A 57 1.19 37.96 4.76
CA ASN A 57 2.14 38.64 3.88
C ASN A 57 3.13 37.59 3.38
N HIS A 58 2.81 36.99 2.23
CA HIS A 58 3.54 35.85 1.68
C HIS A 58 4.32 36.25 0.45
N ARG A 59 5.57 35.81 0.37
CA ARG A 59 6.44 36.05 -0.79
C ARG A 59 7.13 34.77 -1.23
N VAL A 60 7.21 34.61 -2.53
CA VAL A 60 7.93 33.54 -3.18
C VAL A 60 9.29 34.06 -3.65
N ILE A 61 10.36 33.35 -3.32
CA ILE A 61 11.73 33.63 -3.78
C ILE A 61 12.29 32.41 -4.51
N HIS A 62 13.33 32.58 -5.31
CA HIS A 62 14.05 31.48 -5.97
C HIS A 62 15.35 31.18 -5.23
N THR A 63 15.66 29.90 -5.03
CA THR A 63 16.95 29.45 -4.49
C THR A 63 17.65 28.52 -5.47
N ASP A 64 18.98 28.61 -5.49
CA ASP A 64 19.83 27.88 -6.44
C ASP A 64 20.74 26.87 -5.72
N GLU A 65 20.19 26.03 -4.83
CA GLU A 65 21.01 25.08 -4.06
C GLU A 65 21.75 24.06 -4.96
N LEU A 66 21.27 23.84 -6.18
CA LEU A 66 21.94 23.00 -7.19
C LEU A 66 23.24 23.60 -7.75
N GLN A 67 23.55 24.86 -7.46
CA GLN A 67 24.87 25.45 -7.76
C GLN A 67 25.91 25.13 -6.67
N ARG A 68 25.48 24.60 -5.52
CA ARG A 68 26.38 24.24 -4.42
C ARG A 68 26.84 22.80 -4.59
N GLU A 69 28.14 22.61 -4.79
CA GLU A 69 28.75 21.28 -4.93
C GLU A 69 28.36 20.33 -3.79
N GLY A 70 28.29 20.84 -2.55
CA GLY A 70 27.90 20.07 -1.37
C GLY A 70 26.46 19.55 -1.39
N TYR A 71 25.54 20.24 -2.07
CA TYR A 71 24.17 19.76 -2.29
C TYR A 71 24.11 18.76 -3.44
N VAL A 72 24.74 19.08 -4.57
CA VAL A 72 24.78 18.21 -5.76
C VAL A 72 25.42 16.86 -5.45
N ALA A 73 26.47 16.82 -4.62
CA ALA A 73 27.13 15.58 -4.21
C ALA A 73 26.21 14.60 -3.45
N ASN A 74 25.07 15.06 -2.93
CA ASN A 74 24.12 14.27 -2.16
C ASN A 74 24.79 13.48 -1.02
N SER A 75 25.67 14.14 -0.25
CA SER A 75 26.23 13.53 0.96
C SER A 75 25.19 13.59 2.10
N PRO A 76 25.43 12.94 3.24
CA PRO A 76 24.63 13.14 4.45
C PRO A 76 24.51 14.60 4.91
N GLN A 77 25.37 15.50 4.41
CA GLN A 77 25.32 16.94 4.68
C GLN A 77 24.48 17.74 3.68
N ARG A 78 23.80 17.13 2.68
CA ARG A 78 23.02 17.91 1.69
C ARG A 78 22.04 18.90 2.32
N CYS A 79 21.41 18.52 3.43
CA CYS A 79 20.41 19.34 4.11
C CYS A 79 21.04 20.58 4.75
N TYR A 80 22.31 20.52 5.15
CA TYR A 80 23.07 21.68 5.58
C TYR A 80 23.22 22.67 4.43
N PHE A 81 23.79 22.25 3.28
CA PHE A 81 24.01 23.13 2.13
C PHE A 81 22.72 23.76 1.57
N CYS A 82 21.64 22.99 1.52
CA CYS A 82 20.31 23.46 1.12
C CYS A 82 19.77 24.52 2.09
N LYS A 83 19.92 24.31 3.40
CA LYS A 83 19.47 25.27 4.43
C LYS A 83 20.34 26.51 4.49
N THR A 84 21.64 26.39 4.30
CA THR A 84 22.56 27.54 4.17
C THR A 84 22.12 28.44 3.01
N GLU A 85 21.78 27.89 1.84
CA GLU A 85 21.29 28.70 0.70
C GLU A 85 20.01 29.44 1.05
N LEU A 86 19.05 28.73 1.63
CA LEU A 86 17.81 29.34 2.09
C LEU A 86 18.07 30.48 3.07
N TYR A 87 18.92 30.27 4.08
CA TYR A 87 19.17 31.28 5.11
C TYR A 87 20.01 32.46 4.60
N ASP A 88 20.92 32.25 3.65
CA ASP A 88 21.63 33.34 2.96
C ASP A 88 20.65 34.29 2.27
N GLN A 89 19.71 33.74 1.49
CA GLN A 89 18.69 34.55 0.79
C GLN A 89 17.74 35.24 1.77
N LEU A 90 17.29 34.55 2.82
CA LEU A 90 16.40 35.14 3.83
C LEU A 90 17.09 36.22 4.66
N ALA A 91 18.38 36.06 4.98
CA ALA A 91 19.15 37.07 5.69
C ALA A 91 19.36 38.32 4.83
N ALA A 92 19.69 38.14 3.54
CA ALA A 92 19.79 39.25 2.59
C ALA A 92 18.45 40.01 2.47
N LEU A 93 17.33 39.28 2.34
CA LEU A 93 15.99 39.85 2.30
C LEU A 93 15.63 40.60 3.59
N ALA A 94 15.89 39.99 4.74
CA ALA A 94 15.63 40.59 6.05
C ALA A 94 16.42 41.88 6.23
N SER A 95 17.70 41.90 5.82
CA SER A 95 18.53 43.11 5.88
C SER A 95 18.03 44.19 4.92
N ALA A 96 17.67 43.84 3.68
CA ALA A 96 17.21 44.80 2.68
C ALA A 96 15.89 45.49 3.07
N GLU A 97 14.98 44.75 3.71
CA GLU A 97 13.66 45.24 4.12
C GLU A 97 13.54 45.55 5.62
N SER A 98 14.67 45.56 6.33
CA SER A 98 14.75 45.92 7.77
C SER A 98 13.88 45.06 8.69
N TYR A 99 13.81 43.75 8.42
CA TYR A 99 13.27 42.78 9.37
C TYR A 99 14.29 42.43 10.46
N ALA A 100 13.85 42.42 11.71
CA ALA A 100 14.75 42.24 12.86
C ALA A 100 15.22 40.78 13.02
N TRP A 101 14.44 39.81 12.55
CA TRP A 101 14.70 38.39 12.76
C TRP A 101 14.33 37.54 11.55
N VAL A 102 15.03 36.43 11.39
CA VAL A 102 14.62 35.31 10.56
C VAL A 102 14.28 34.13 11.47
N ALA A 103 13.18 33.43 11.19
CA ALA A 103 12.70 32.32 11.99
C ALA A 103 12.39 31.07 11.14
N ASN A 104 12.53 29.89 11.74
CA ASN A 104 12.19 28.61 11.13
C ASN A 104 11.15 27.83 11.96
N GLY A 105 10.51 26.87 11.31
CA GLY A 105 9.48 26.01 11.91
C GLY A 105 10.01 24.81 12.71
N ALA A 106 11.23 24.83 13.25
CA ALA A 106 11.72 23.71 14.06
C ALA A 106 10.94 23.61 15.39
N ASN A 107 10.79 22.39 15.92
CA ASN A 107 10.12 22.08 17.19
C ASN A 107 11.01 21.20 18.08
N THR A 108 10.60 20.89 19.33
CA THR A 108 11.47 20.19 20.29
C THR A 108 11.84 18.77 19.88
N ASP A 109 11.03 18.11 19.05
CA ASP A 109 11.33 16.75 18.56
C ASP A 109 12.50 16.74 17.56
N ASP A 110 12.87 17.91 17.03
CA ASP A 110 14.01 18.06 16.11
C ASP A 110 15.36 18.16 16.83
N LEU A 111 15.39 18.25 18.16
CA LEU A 111 16.62 18.45 18.96
C LEU A 111 17.44 17.17 19.17
N GLY A 112 16.83 15.99 19.09
CA GLY A 112 17.48 14.70 19.42
C GLY A 112 18.13 13.97 18.25
N ASP A 113 17.81 14.35 17.00
CA ASP A 113 18.30 13.69 15.79
C ASP A 113 19.56 14.38 15.23
N TYR A 114 20.45 13.62 14.59
CA TYR A 114 21.51 14.20 13.76
C TYR A 114 20.89 14.96 12.57
N ARG A 115 20.77 16.30 12.72
CA ARG A 115 20.06 17.20 11.80
C ARG A 115 21.01 18.32 11.31
N PRO A 116 21.77 18.10 10.22
CA PRO A 116 22.72 19.09 9.68
C PRO A 116 22.10 20.47 9.37
N GLY A 117 20.79 20.54 9.12
CA GLY A 117 20.08 21.80 8.89
C GLY A 117 19.94 22.70 10.12
N MET A 118 20.02 22.14 11.35
CA MET A 118 20.02 22.93 12.59
C MET A 118 21.36 23.62 12.82
N THR A 119 22.46 23.00 12.37
CA THR A 119 23.79 23.64 12.37
C THR A 119 23.78 24.90 11.52
N ALA A 120 23.25 24.83 10.29
CA ALA A 120 23.09 26.01 9.43
C ALA A 120 22.20 27.08 10.10
N ALA A 121 21.11 26.68 10.75
CA ALA A 121 20.25 27.64 11.45
C ALA A 121 20.99 28.40 12.55
N ALA A 122 21.83 27.72 13.33
CA ALA A 122 22.64 28.34 14.38
C ALA A 122 23.68 29.31 13.79
N GLU A 123 24.38 28.91 12.72
CA GLU A 123 25.40 29.75 12.05
C GLU A 123 24.81 31.04 11.46
N HIS A 124 23.57 30.99 10.96
CA HIS A 124 22.87 32.16 10.41
C HIS A 124 22.03 32.92 11.46
N ASN A 125 22.17 32.62 12.76
CA ASN A 125 21.40 33.24 13.85
C ASN A 125 19.86 33.17 13.65
N ILE A 126 19.38 32.07 13.08
CA ILE A 126 17.96 31.83 12.83
C ILE A 126 17.27 31.46 14.14
N ARG A 127 16.12 32.08 14.42
CA ARG A 127 15.30 31.78 15.60
C ARG A 127 14.40 30.59 15.34
N SER A 128 14.10 29.82 16.39
CA SER A 128 13.18 28.67 16.34
C SER A 128 12.11 28.84 17.40
N PRO A 129 11.11 29.71 17.20
CA PRO A 129 10.18 30.13 18.25
C PRO A 129 9.41 28.99 18.93
N MET A 130 9.10 27.92 18.19
CA MET A 130 8.41 26.75 18.75
C MET A 130 9.34 25.92 19.65
N VAL A 131 10.63 25.79 19.31
CA VAL A 131 11.65 25.22 20.22
C VAL A 131 11.78 26.07 21.48
N GLU A 132 11.87 27.40 21.32
CA GLU A 132 11.99 28.34 22.43
C GLU A 132 10.78 28.32 23.36
N ALA A 133 9.59 28.02 22.81
CA ALA A 133 8.35 27.84 23.56
C ALA A 133 8.16 26.42 24.14
N GLY A 134 9.11 25.50 23.90
CA GLY A 134 9.02 24.12 24.37
C GLY A 134 7.91 23.29 23.71
N MET A 135 7.55 23.62 22.46
CA MET A 135 6.48 22.93 21.73
C MET A 135 6.99 21.69 21.00
N ASP A 136 6.36 20.56 21.27
CA ASP A 136 6.55 19.30 20.54
C ASP A 136 5.66 19.22 19.28
N LYS A 137 5.85 18.17 18.47
CA LYS A 137 5.09 18.00 17.22
C LYS A 137 3.59 17.79 17.44
N ALA A 138 3.20 17.15 18.54
CA ALA A 138 1.80 16.90 18.85
C ALA A 138 1.07 18.20 19.22
N GLN A 139 1.71 19.04 20.02
CA GLN A 139 1.25 20.38 20.38
C GLN A 139 1.17 21.29 19.17
N VAL A 140 2.15 21.24 18.26
CA VAL A 140 2.11 21.98 16.98
C VAL A 140 0.89 21.57 16.14
N ARG A 141 0.62 20.27 15.99
CA ARG A 141 -0.57 19.81 15.25
C ARG A 141 -1.88 20.20 15.92
N ALA A 142 -1.97 20.08 17.24
CA ALA A 142 -3.14 20.49 18.00
C ALA A 142 -3.41 21.99 17.86
N ALA A 143 -2.37 22.83 17.93
CA ALA A 143 -2.47 24.26 17.73
C ALA A 143 -2.87 24.62 16.28
N ALA A 144 -2.29 23.93 15.28
CA ALA A 144 -2.64 24.11 13.88
C ALA A 144 -4.12 23.77 13.61
N LEU A 145 -4.61 22.66 14.17
CA LEU A 145 -6.01 22.27 14.11
C LEU A 145 -6.92 23.31 14.78
N TRP A 146 -6.58 23.76 15.99
CA TRP A 146 -7.35 24.77 16.72
C TRP A 146 -7.44 26.11 15.96
N LEU A 147 -6.38 26.50 15.26
CA LEU A 147 -6.35 27.70 14.42
C LEU A 147 -7.04 27.52 13.06
N GLY A 148 -7.50 26.32 12.73
CA GLY A 148 -8.17 26.00 11.47
C GLY A 148 -7.23 25.87 10.27
N VAL A 149 -5.94 25.56 10.50
CA VAL A 149 -4.96 25.35 9.42
C VAL A 149 -5.28 24.01 8.72
N PRO A 150 -5.63 23.99 7.42
CA PRO A 150 -6.10 22.78 6.74
C PRO A 150 -5.02 21.69 6.64
N LEU A 151 -3.75 22.07 6.73
CA LEU A 151 -2.58 21.18 6.64
C LEU A 151 -2.22 20.50 7.98
N TRP A 152 -3.06 20.63 9.03
CA TRP A 152 -2.74 20.12 10.37
C TRP A 152 -2.43 18.61 10.41
N ASP A 153 -3.12 17.83 9.58
CA ASP A 153 -2.94 16.37 9.44
C ASP A 153 -2.08 15.97 8.22
N LYS A 154 -1.40 16.94 7.58
CA LYS A 154 -0.52 16.65 6.45
C LYS A 154 0.67 15.80 6.94
N PRO A 155 0.93 14.61 6.36
CA PRO A 155 2.10 13.82 6.70
C PRO A 155 3.40 14.58 6.40
N ALA A 156 4.46 14.31 7.16
CA ALA A 156 5.75 14.94 6.91
C ALA A 156 6.27 14.55 5.51
N GLN A 157 6.45 15.54 4.63
CA GLN A 157 7.00 15.34 3.29
C GLN A 157 8.44 15.85 3.27
N PRO A 158 9.44 14.95 3.19
CA PRO A 158 10.81 15.37 2.92
C PRO A 158 10.92 15.99 1.52
N CYS A 159 11.99 16.71 1.23
CA CYS A 159 12.28 17.22 -0.11
C CYS A 159 12.45 16.09 -1.16
N LEU A 160 12.23 16.40 -2.44
CA LEU A 160 12.33 15.42 -3.54
C LEU A 160 13.71 14.72 -3.58
N SER A 161 14.78 15.42 -3.23
CA SER A 161 16.14 14.85 -3.20
C SER A 161 16.32 13.73 -2.18
N SER A 162 15.44 13.59 -1.19
CA SER A 162 15.50 12.46 -0.24
C SER A 162 15.24 11.09 -0.88
N ARG A 163 14.72 11.07 -2.12
CA ARG A 163 14.46 9.84 -2.89
C ARG A 163 15.70 9.39 -3.67
N ILE A 164 16.73 10.24 -3.73
CA ILE A 164 18.00 9.95 -4.39
C ILE A 164 18.96 9.36 -3.34
N PRO A 165 19.48 8.13 -3.54
CA PRO A 165 20.44 7.53 -2.62
C PRO A 165 21.68 8.40 -2.40
N TYR A 166 22.17 8.46 -1.16
CA TYR A 166 23.38 9.22 -0.84
C TYR A 166 24.55 8.83 -1.76
N GLY A 167 25.35 9.83 -2.13
CA GLY A 167 26.47 9.70 -3.08
C GLY A 167 26.05 9.65 -4.54
N THR A 168 24.75 9.58 -4.86
CA THR A 168 24.26 9.77 -6.24
C THR A 168 23.98 11.26 -6.47
N PRO A 169 24.58 11.89 -7.50
CA PRO A 169 24.41 13.31 -7.73
C PRO A 169 22.95 13.74 -7.91
N VAL A 170 22.56 14.85 -7.27
CA VAL A 170 21.23 15.46 -7.45
C VAL A 170 21.21 16.28 -8.73
N THR A 171 20.32 15.94 -9.67
CA THR A 171 20.14 16.70 -10.92
C THR A 171 18.71 17.18 -11.09
N VAL A 172 18.50 18.28 -11.82
CA VAL A 172 17.15 18.80 -12.14
C VAL A 172 16.30 17.72 -12.81
N GLU A 173 16.88 16.95 -13.74
CA GLU A 173 16.18 15.87 -14.43
C GLU A 173 15.72 14.78 -13.45
N SER A 174 16.58 14.37 -12.52
CA SER A 174 16.23 13.36 -11.52
C SER A 174 15.08 13.84 -10.62
N LEU A 175 15.09 15.10 -10.20
CA LEU A 175 14.07 15.68 -9.34
C LEU A 175 12.72 15.80 -10.06
N ARG A 176 12.71 16.28 -11.31
CA ARG A 176 11.48 16.34 -12.14
C ARG A 176 10.87 14.96 -12.36
N ARG A 177 11.69 13.94 -12.55
CA ARG A 177 11.22 12.57 -12.73
C ARG A 177 10.64 11.98 -11.45
N ILE A 178 11.26 12.28 -10.30
CA ILE A 178 10.72 11.88 -9.00
C ILE A 178 9.39 12.60 -8.76
N GLU A 179 9.32 13.91 -8.98
CA GLU A 179 8.09 14.70 -8.84
C GLU A 179 6.96 14.16 -9.71
N ALA A 180 7.19 13.94 -11.00
CA ALA A 180 6.19 13.36 -11.90
C ALA A 180 5.71 11.99 -11.44
N ALA A 181 6.61 11.14 -10.93
CA ALA A 181 6.25 9.84 -10.38
C ALA A 181 5.42 9.97 -9.09
N GLU A 182 5.77 10.90 -8.20
CA GLU A 182 5.01 11.12 -6.97
C GLU A 182 3.64 11.74 -7.23
N ASP A 183 3.52 12.64 -8.20
CA ASP A 183 2.26 13.25 -8.61
C ASP A 183 1.27 12.21 -9.13
N ILE A 184 1.73 11.31 -10.00
CA ILE A 184 0.89 10.20 -10.50
C ILE A 184 0.39 9.35 -9.31
N LEU A 185 1.25 9.03 -8.35
CA LEU A 185 0.89 8.23 -7.18
C LEU A 185 -0.09 8.98 -6.25
N ARG A 186 0.04 10.30 -6.10
CA ARG A 186 -0.89 11.13 -5.32
C ARG A 186 -2.24 11.26 -6.00
N ASP A 187 -2.27 11.40 -7.33
CA ASP A 187 -3.51 11.44 -8.11
C ASP A 187 -4.29 10.11 -8.03
N LEU A 188 -3.59 9.01 -7.72
CA LEU A 188 -4.20 7.70 -7.40
C LEU A 188 -4.73 7.60 -5.95
N GLY A 189 -4.72 8.68 -5.18
CA GLY A 189 -5.27 8.77 -3.82
C GLY A 189 -4.32 8.37 -2.69
N LEU A 190 -3.03 8.18 -2.97
CA LEU A 190 -2.03 7.86 -1.95
C LEU A 190 -1.56 9.15 -1.24
N ARG A 191 -1.73 9.19 0.09
CA ARG A 191 -1.34 10.35 0.92
C ARG A 191 0.14 10.39 1.30
N GLU A 192 0.77 9.22 1.42
CA GLU A 192 2.21 9.07 1.67
C GLU A 192 2.88 8.40 0.48
N VAL A 193 3.74 9.13 -0.21
CA VAL A 193 4.37 8.69 -1.46
C VAL A 193 5.87 8.91 -1.40
N ARG A 194 6.65 7.90 -1.81
CA ARG A 194 8.10 7.99 -2.04
C ARG A 194 8.46 7.23 -3.33
N GLY A 195 8.78 7.93 -4.42
CA GLY A 195 9.14 7.34 -5.71
C GLY A 195 10.65 7.32 -5.99
N PRO A 196 11.28 6.21 -6.42
CA PRO A 196 12.71 6.18 -6.74
C PRO A 196 13.01 6.79 -8.13
N PRO A 197 14.25 7.28 -8.38
CA PRO A 197 14.66 7.69 -9.72
C PRO A 197 14.82 6.48 -10.66
N SER A 198 14.10 6.43 -11.78
CA SER A 198 14.37 5.51 -12.93
C SER A 198 15.80 5.68 -13.54
N ARG A 199 16.39 4.60 -14.05
CA ARG A 199 17.75 4.59 -14.63
C ARG A 199 17.71 4.76 -16.16
N GLN A 200 18.66 5.49 -16.75
CA GLN A 200 18.92 5.48 -18.20
C GLN A 200 19.63 4.16 -18.60
N ALA A 201 19.19 3.54 -19.71
CA ALA A 201 19.73 2.28 -20.21
C ALA A 201 21.02 2.49 -21.03
N VAL A 202 22.04 1.68 -20.76
CA VAL A 202 23.31 1.60 -21.54
C VAL A 202 23.17 0.47 -22.58
N PRO A 203 23.66 0.60 -23.83
CA PRO A 203 23.39 -0.39 -24.88
C PRO A 203 24.26 -1.65 -24.72
N HIS A 204 23.63 -2.82 -24.56
CA HIS A 204 24.31 -4.11 -24.62
C HIS A 204 24.45 -4.60 -26.07
N ARG A 205 25.67 -4.94 -26.48
CA ARG A 205 25.99 -5.59 -27.77
C ARG A 205 25.48 -7.04 -27.79
N GLY A 206 24.56 -7.30 -28.72
CA GLY A 206 24.52 -8.43 -29.67
C GLY A 206 24.72 -9.87 -29.17
N GLY A 207 23.64 -10.66 -29.22
CA GLY A 207 23.67 -12.12 -29.25
C GLY A 207 22.47 -12.68 -30.02
N ARG A 208 22.73 -13.26 -31.19
CA ARG A 208 21.74 -13.79 -32.15
C ARG A 208 20.97 -14.98 -31.57
N ARG A 209 19.64 -15.03 -31.78
CA ARG A 209 18.90 -16.26 -32.15
C ARG A 209 17.74 -15.93 -33.08
N ARG A 210 17.31 -16.97 -33.78
CA ARG A 210 16.77 -17.07 -35.13
C ARG A 210 15.34 -17.62 -35.06
N ASP A 211 14.60 -17.33 -36.12
CA ASP A 211 13.38 -18.01 -36.61
C ASP A 211 12.07 -17.64 -35.88
N GLY A 212 10.95 -17.32 -36.50
CA GLY A 212 10.54 -17.24 -37.89
C GLY A 212 9.06 -16.83 -37.94
N THR A 213 8.77 -15.85 -38.80
CA THR A 213 7.50 -15.58 -39.51
C THR A 213 6.15 -15.85 -38.80
N GLY A 214 5.50 -14.77 -38.38
CA GLY A 214 4.05 -14.72 -38.15
C GLY A 214 3.55 -13.30 -38.39
N ILE A 215 2.98 -13.07 -39.57
CA ILE A 215 2.45 -11.78 -40.04
C ILE A 215 1.06 -11.55 -39.42
N CYS A 216 0.85 -10.40 -38.77
CA CYS A 216 -0.48 -9.86 -38.45
C CYS A 216 -0.49 -8.32 -38.72
N PRO A 217 -1.60 -7.73 -39.20
CA PRO A 217 -1.64 -6.43 -39.90
C PRO A 217 -1.68 -5.22 -38.94
N PRO A 218 -1.49 -3.98 -39.43
CA PRO A 218 -1.12 -2.84 -38.60
C PRO A 218 -2.34 -2.20 -37.92
N ARG A 219 -2.26 -2.01 -36.59
CA ARG A 219 -3.10 -1.04 -35.87
C ARG A 219 -2.46 0.34 -36.00
N ARG A 220 -3.14 1.27 -36.68
CA ARG A 220 -2.90 2.71 -36.54
C ARG A 220 -3.31 3.14 -35.13
N ASP A 221 -2.62 4.14 -34.61
CA ASP A 221 -2.83 4.86 -33.34
C ASP A 221 -1.97 4.44 -32.12
N HIS A 222 -0.71 4.11 -32.35
CA HIS A 222 0.35 4.13 -31.31
C HIS A 222 1.54 5.05 -31.65
N ALA A 223 1.31 6.16 -32.34
CA ALA A 223 2.34 7.17 -32.59
C ALA A 223 2.30 8.31 -31.55
N ALA A 224 2.45 7.98 -30.26
CA ALA A 224 2.71 8.98 -29.21
C ALA A 224 3.58 8.47 -28.04
N ALA A 225 3.61 7.16 -27.76
CA ALA A 225 4.37 6.61 -26.64
C ALA A 225 5.78 6.11 -27.00
N GLU A 226 6.09 5.84 -28.27
CA GLU A 226 7.39 5.28 -28.68
C GLU A 226 8.53 6.30 -28.81
N ARG A 227 8.28 7.60 -28.66
CA ARG A 227 9.36 8.61 -28.65
C ARG A 227 10.11 8.75 -27.32
N ALA A 228 9.78 7.94 -26.31
CA ALA A 228 10.36 8.03 -24.96
C ALA A 228 11.39 6.93 -24.61
N GLY A 229 11.68 5.96 -25.49
CA GLY A 229 12.83 5.05 -25.31
C GLY A 229 12.87 4.28 -23.98
N VAL A 230 11.72 3.77 -23.50
CA VAL A 230 11.65 3.01 -22.24
C VAL A 230 11.80 1.51 -22.54
N SER A 231 12.94 0.94 -22.15
CA SER A 231 13.19 -0.50 -22.03
C SER A 231 13.18 -0.86 -20.54
N LEU A 232 12.24 -1.71 -20.12
CA LEU A 232 12.23 -2.31 -18.77
C LEU A 232 13.01 -3.62 -18.82
N GLY A 233 14.34 -3.52 -18.80
CA GLY A 233 15.24 -4.64 -18.54
C GLY A 233 15.92 -4.46 -17.19
N VAL A 234 15.79 -5.44 -16.30
CA VAL A 234 16.49 -5.50 -15.00
C VAL A 234 17.76 -6.35 -15.16
N PRO A 235 18.98 -5.80 -15.14
CA PRO A 235 20.19 -6.61 -14.88
C PRO A 235 20.33 -6.78 -13.37
N GLY A 236 20.38 -8.04 -12.92
CA GLY A 236 20.67 -8.39 -11.53
C GLY A 236 22.12 -8.02 -11.14
N PRO A 237 22.40 -7.72 -9.87
CA PRO A 237 23.74 -7.36 -9.45
C PRO A 237 24.62 -8.60 -9.24
N GLU A 238 25.81 -8.61 -9.84
CA GLU A 238 26.94 -9.36 -9.30
C GLU A 238 27.27 -8.81 -7.91
N ARG A 239 27.26 -9.70 -6.91
CA ARG A 239 27.45 -9.37 -5.49
C ARG A 239 28.94 -9.43 -5.13
N PRO A 240 29.53 -8.41 -4.47
CA PRO A 240 30.75 -8.64 -3.69
C PRO A 240 30.41 -9.44 -2.43
N ALA A 241 31.30 -10.36 -2.07
CA ALA A 241 31.15 -11.30 -0.97
C ALA A 241 31.02 -10.59 0.38
N LEU A 242 29.79 -10.39 0.84
CA LEU A 242 29.49 -10.02 2.22
C LEU A 242 29.59 -11.27 3.10
N ARG A 243 30.49 -11.22 4.10
CA ARG A 243 30.62 -12.24 5.14
C ARG A 243 29.25 -12.57 5.74
N GLN A 244 28.91 -13.85 5.72
CA GLN A 244 27.67 -14.36 6.28
C GLN A 244 27.61 -14.07 7.80
N PRO A 245 26.58 -13.39 8.31
CA PRO A 245 26.24 -13.56 9.70
C PRO A 245 25.71 -14.99 9.84
N GLN A 246 26.34 -15.77 10.71
CA GLN A 246 25.92 -17.13 11.03
C GLN A 246 24.41 -17.15 11.25
N ARG A 247 23.70 -17.96 10.46
CA ARG A 247 22.29 -18.31 10.66
C ARG A 247 22.17 -18.97 12.04
N ARG A 248 21.97 -18.16 13.08
CA ARG A 248 21.39 -18.66 14.33
C ARG A 248 19.90 -18.86 14.06
N ALA A 249 19.42 -20.07 14.33
CA ALA A 249 18.02 -20.44 14.24
C ALA A 249 17.13 -19.35 14.86
N ALA A 250 16.24 -18.79 14.06
CA ALA A 250 15.32 -17.72 14.44
C ALA A 250 14.11 -18.27 15.22
N ASP A 251 14.37 -19.16 16.17
CA ASP A 251 13.33 -19.83 16.97
C ASP A 251 13.53 -19.69 18.49
N SER A 252 14.41 -18.79 18.95
CA SER A 252 14.70 -18.67 20.40
C SER A 252 15.04 -17.26 20.90
N ARG A 253 14.50 -16.21 20.28
CA ARG A 253 14.60 -14.85 20.85
C ARG A 253 13.29 -14.11 20.72
N ASP A 254 12.28 -14.50 21.49
CA ASP A 254 11.16 -13.63 21.88
C ASP A 254 10.36 -14.33 22.99
N GLY A 255 9.90 -13.55 23.97
CA GLY A 255 9.12 -14.06 25.10
C GLY A 255 7.74 -14.62 24.71
N PRO A 256 7.04 -15.29 25.63
CA PRO A 256 5.80 -16.06 25.41
C PRO A 256 4.54 -15.25 25.00
N THR A 257 4.68 -14.04 24.45
CA THR A 257 3.59 -13.07 24.26
C THR A 257 3.37 -12.57 22.82
N ALA A 258 4.10 -13.09 21.84
CA ALA A 258 3.98 -12.67 20.44
C ALA A 258 2.95 -13.54 19.69
N VAL A 259 1.85 -12.93 19.24
CA VAL A 259 0.74 -13.61 18.56
C VAL A 259 0.96 -13.60 17.05
N LYS A 260 0.86 -14.76 16.40
CA LYS A 260 1.01 -14.85 14.96
C LYS A 260 -0.27 -14.40 14.27
N THR A 261 -0.15 -13.36 13.44
CA THR A 261 -1.29 -12.66 12.84
C THR A 261 -1.19 -12.70 11.33
N ALA A 262 -2.33 -12.94 10.67
CA ALA A 262 -2.52 -12.80 9.25
C ALA A 262 -3.32 -11.52 8.94
N TYR A 263 -2.93 -10.80 7.89
CA TYR A 263 -3.72 -9.73 7.30
C TYR A 263 -3.99 -10.04 5.82
N ILE A 264 -5.26 -10.19 5.47
CA ILE A 264 -5.74 -10.49 4.13
C ILE A 264 -6.03 -9.18 3.41
N GLN A 265 -5.39 -8.98 2.27
CA GLN A 265 -5.59 -7.79 1.44
C GLN A 265 -6.01 -8.19 0.03
N SER A 266 -7.30 -8.02 -0.27
CA SER A 266 -7.86 -8.12 -1.61
C SER A 266 -7.37 -6.95 -2.46
N VAL A 267 -6.45 -7.20 -3.41
CA VAL A 267 -5.98 -6.15 -4.33
C VAL A 267 -6.90 -6.07 -5.54
N GLY A 268 -7.18 -7.21 -6.17
CA GLY A 268 -8.08 -7.31 -7.30
C GLY A 268 -9.27 -8.21 -7.05
N GLY A 269 -9.57 -8.59 -5.81
CA GLY A 269 -10.66 -9.50 -5.48
C GLY A 269 -10.31 -10.52 -4.41
N ALA A 270 -11.21 -11.48 -4.21
CA ALA A 270 -11.01 -12.62 -3.32
C ALA A 270 -11.86 -13.82 -3.75
N SER A 271 -11.22 -14.96 -3.90
CA SER A 271 -11.84 -16.28 -4.06
C SER A 271 -11.08 -17.30 -3.20
N GLY A 272 -11.64 -18.49 -3.02
CA GLY A 272 -10.99 -19.51 -2.20
C GLY A 272 -9.66 -19.99 -2.80
N ASP A 273 -9.60 -20.21 -4.11
CA ASP A 273 -8.35 -20.50 -4.84
C ASP A 273 -7.28 -19.39 -4.69
N MET A 274 -7.67 -18.11 -4.63
CA MET A 274 -6.76 -17.00 -4.34
C MET A 274 -6.26 -17.04 -2.90
N LEU A 275 -7.10 -17.39 -1.93
CA LEU A 275 -6.68 -17.56 -0.54
C LEU A 275 -5.72 -18.76 -0.39
N LEU A 276 -6.03 -19.89 -1.02
CA LEU A 276 -5.13 -21.05 -1.09
C LEU A 276 -3.80 -20.69 -1.75
N GLY A 277 -3.84 -20.03 -2.91
CA GLY A 277 -2.65 -19.56 -3.62
C GLY A 277 -1.78 -18.64 -2.76
N ALA A 278 -2.40 -17.76 -1.97
CA ALA A 278 -1.67 -16.88 -1.06
C ALA A 278 -1.03 -17.66 0.10
N LEU A 279 -1.69 -18.69 0.63
CA LEU A 279 -1.11 -19.57 1.66
C LEU A 279 0.09 -20.37 1.13
N LEU A 280 -0.04 -20.95 -0.07
CA LEU A 280 1.01 -21.70 -0.74
C LEU A 280 2.22 -20.81 -1.07
N ASP A 281 1.99 -19.60 -1.60
CA ASP A 281 3.07 -18.64 -1.86
C ASP A 281 3.72 -18.13 -0.57
N ALA A 282 2.94 -18.05 0.52
CA ALA A 282 3.45 -17.82 1.86
C ALA A 282 4.17 -19.05 2.45
N GLY A 283 4.49 -20.07 1.66
CA GLY A 283 5.32 -21.20 2.07
C GLY A 283 4.59 -22.29 2.86
N LEU A 284 3.26 -22.37 2.75
CA LEU A 284 2.53 -23.58 3.13
C LEU A 284 2.87 -24.70 2.12
N PRO A 285 3.28 -25.90 2.56
CA PRO A 285 3.49 -27.02 1.64
C PRO A 285 2.19 -27.43 0.94
N LEU A 286 2.26 -27.69 -0.37
CA LEU A 286 1.10 -28.17 -1.13
C LEU A 286 0.53 -29.48 -0.58
N ASP A 287 1.40 -30.38 -0.10
CA ASP A 287 0.98 -31.66 0.46
C ASP A 287 0.12 -31.50 1.71
N THR A 288 0.34 -30.44 2.50
CA THR A 288 -0.53 -30.13 3.65
C THR A 288 -1.97 -29.82 3.22
N VAL A 289 -2.16 -29.14 2.09
CA VAL A 289 -3.51 -28.90 1.53
C VAL A 289 -4.12 -30.19 1.00
N LYS A 290 -3.32 -31.00 0.29
CA LYS A 290 -3.77 -32.30 -0.25
C LYS A 290 -4.19 -33.27 0.86
N GLU A 291 -3.42 -33.35 1.95
CA GLU A 291 -3.73 -34.19 3.11
C GLU A 291 -5.07 -33.78 3.75
N ALA A 292 -5.30 -32.48 3.92
CA ALA A 292 -6.55 -31.96 4.47
C ALA A 292 -7.76 -32.28 3.58
N VAL A 293 -7.60 -32.17 2.27
CA VAL A 293 -8.66 -32.46 1.30
C VAL A 293 -8.92 -33.96 1.19
N ASN A 294 -7.87 -34.78 1.18
CA ASN A 294 -8.01 -36.24 1.20
C ASN A 294 -8.74 -36.73 2.46
N ALA A 295 -8.58 -36.03 3.60
CA ALA A 295 -9.30 -36.34 4.83
C ALA A 295 -10.82 -36.17 4.72
N LEU A 296 -11.32 -35.41 3.74
CA LEU A 296 -12.74 -35.25 3.46
C LEU A 296 -13.35 -36.46 2.72
N GLY A 297 -12.51 -37.37 2.20
CA GLY A 297 -12.97 -38.56 1.48
C GLY A 297 -13.62 -38.25 0.12
N ILE A 298 -13.30 -37.10 -0.48
CA ILE A 298 -13.86 -36.67 -1.77
C ILE A 298 -13.02 -37.26 -2.90
N PRO A 299 -13.56 -38.16 -3.74
CA PRO A 299 -12.82 -38.72 -4.86
C PRO A 299 -12.67 -37.70 -6.00
N GLY A 300 -11.61 -37.85 -6.81
CA GLY A 300 -11.46 -37.11 -8.07
C GLY A 300 -11.08 -35.64 -7.92
N VAL A 301 -10.44 -35.28 -6.79
CA VAL A 301 -9.88 -33.93 -6.58
C VAL A 301 -8.38 -33.97 -6.83
N GLU A 302 -7.92 -33.14 -7.76
CA GLU A 302 -6.50 -32.89 -7.97
C GLU A 302 -6.16 -31.44 -7.62
N ILE A 303 -5.06 -31.25 -6.90
CA ILE A 303 -4.59 -29.92 -6.50
C ILE A 303 -3.16 -29.74 -6.97
N ALA A 304 -2.96 -28.70 -7.78
CA ALA A 304 -1.66 -28.26 -8.26
C ALA A 304 -1.47 -26.78 -7.94
N MET A 305 -0.25 -26.31 -8.13
CA MET A 305 0.07 -24.88 -8.03
C MET A 305 0.96 -24.46 -9.18
N ALA A 306 0.76 -23.25 -9.67
CA ALA A 306 1.60 -22.63 -10.69
C ALA A 306 2.03 -21.24 -10.21
N THR A 307 3.29 -20.88 -10.47
CA THR A 307 3.72 -19.49 -10.33
C THR A 307 3.31 -18.73 -11.58
N GLU A 308 2.61 -17.62 -11.41
CA GLU A 308 2.16 -16.75 -12.50
C GLU A 308 2.53 -15.29 -12.23
N MET A 309 2.60 -14.52 -13.32
CA MET A 309 2.72 -13.07 -13.27
C MET A 309 1.37 -12.45 -13.62
N ARG A 310 0.91 -11.50 -12.81
CA ARG A 310 -0.23 -10.62 -13.10
C ARG A 310 0.27 -9.20 -13.11
N CYS A 311 0.22 -8.56 -14.28
CA CYS A 311 0.96 -7.32 -14.51
C CYS A 311 2.43 -7.49 -14.03
N GLU A 312 2.86 -6.72 -13.03
CA GLU A 312 4.21 -6.76 -12.47
C GLU A 312 4.31 -7.59 -11.16
N VAL A 313 3.26 -8.31 -10.79
CA VAL A 313 3.18 -9.05 -9.53
C VAL A 313 3.31 -10.55 -9.76
N ARG A 314 4.36 -11.16 -9.20
CA ARG A 314 4.49 -12.62 -9.07
C ARG A 314 3.55 -13.10 -7.96
N GLY A 315 2.81 -14.18 -8.22
CA GLY A 315 2.15 -14.95 -7.18
C GLY A 315 1.96 -16.41 -7.55
N THR A 316 1.26 -17.14 -6.70
CA THR A 316 0.91 -18.53 -6.91
C THR A 316 -0.58 -18.66 -7.19
N ARG A 317 -0.91 -19.37 -8.27
CA ARG A 317 -2.27 -19.80 -8.59
C ARG A 317 -2.47 -21.21 -8.05
N ALA A 318 -3.45 -21.39 -7.18
CA ALA A 318 -3.93 -22.71 -6.83
C ALA A 318 -4.80 -23.22 -7.99
N LEU A 319 -4.52 -24.43 -8.46
CA LEU A 319 -5.25 -25.09 -9.53
C LEU A 319 -5.95 -26.29 -8.91
N VAL A 320 -7.27 -26.19 -8.74
CA VAL A 320 -8.11 -27.25 -8.22
C VAL A 320 -8.92 -27.82 -9.37
N ASP A 321 -8.65 -29.08 -9.72
CA ASP A 321 -9.45 -29.83 -10.67
C ASP A 321 -10.43 -30.73 -9.91
N VAL A 322 -11.71 -30.45 -10.11
CA VAL A 322 -12.83 -31.22 -9.56
C VAL A 322 -13.75 -31.77 -10.65
N SER A 323 -13.27 -31.80 -11.90
CA SER A 323 -14.07 -32.25 -13.05
C SER A 323 -14.56 -33.69 -12.91
N ALA A 324 -13.83 -34.53 -12.17
CA ALA A 324 -14.20 -35.90 -11.86
C ALA A 324 -14.97 -36.06 -10.53
N ALA A 325 -15.14 -34.99 -9.76
CA ALA A 325 -15.77 -35.05 -8.44
C ALA A 325 -17.31 -34.95 -8.54
N PRO A 326 -18.07 -35.67 -7.71
CA PRO A 326 -19.52 -35.57 -7.68
C PRO A 326 -19.97 -34.20 -7.13
N ARG A 327 -21.24 -33.85 -7.36
CA ARG A 327 -21.88 -32.71 -6.68
C ARG A 327 -22.30 -33.12 -5.27
N TYR A 328 -22.22 -32.19 -4.35
CA TYR A 328 -22.58 -32.39 -2.94
C TYR A 328 -23.73 -31.45 -2.57
N SER A 329 -24.72 -31.97 -1.84
CA SER A 329 -25.71 -31.15 -1.15
C SER A 329 -25.10 -30.45 0.06
N PRO A 330 -25.70 -29.35 0.56
CA PRO A 330 -25.23 -28.66 1.77
C PRO A 330 -24.98 -29.62 2.94
N ARG A 331 -25.93 -30.53 3.20
CA ARG A 331 -25.82 -31.53 4.27
C ARG A 331 -24.63 -32.47 4.07
N GLN A 332 -24.43 -32.99 2.86
CA GLN A 332 -23.28 -33.85 2.56
C GLN A 332 -21.94 -33.13 2.73
N MET A 333 -21.87 -31.84 2.40
CA MET A 333 -20.66 -31.04 2.63
C MET A 333 -20.35 -30.91 4.12
N LEU A 334 -21.36 -30.63 4.94
CA LEU A 334 -21.20 -30.54 6.39
C LEU A 334 -20.83 -31.89 7.01
N ASP A 335 -21.47 -32.98 6.57
CA ASP A 335 -21.18 -34.34 7.01
C ASP A 335 -19.74 -34.76 6.65
N ALA A 336 -19.25 -34.38 5.46
CA ALA A 336 -17.86 -34.64 5.05
C ALA A 336 -16.85 -33.93 5.96
N VAL A 337 -17.09 -32.65 6.29
CA VAL A 337 -16.24 -31.89 7.21
C VAL A 337 -16.30 -32.48 8.62
N ALA A 338 -17.51 -32.80 9.12
CA ALA A 338 -17.70 -33.37 10.45
C ALA A 338 -17.04 -34.76 10.59
N GLY A 339 -17.12 -35.59 9.55
CA GLY A 339 -16.54 -36.94 9.50
C GLY A 339 -15.02 -36.99 9.31
N ALA A 340 -14.39 -35.89 8.92
CA ALA A 340 -12.94 -35.82 8.69
C ALA A 340 -12.15 -35.79 10.01
N ALA A 341 -11.99 -36.96 10.64
CA ALA A 341 -11.34 -37.13 11.94
C ALA A 341 -9.86 -36.70 11.97
N ALA A 342 -9.17 -36.70 10.81
CA ALA A 342 -7.78 -36.25 10.69
C ALA A 342 -7.62 -34.73 10.78
N LEU A 343 -8.69 -33.96 10.59
CA LEU A 343 -8.68 -32.50 10.79
C LEU A 343 -8.78 -32.16 12.27
N SER A 344 -8.31 -30.97 12.67
CA SER A 344 -8.51 -30.49 14.04
C SER A 344 -9.96 -30.09 14.29
N ALA A 345 -10.36 -30.01 15.56
CA ALA A 345 -11.68 -29.48 15.93
C ALA A 345 -11.84 -28.03 15.46
N HIS A 346 -10.80 -27.21 15.61
CA HIS A 346 -10.79 -25.83 15.14
C HIS A 346 -11.02 -25.73 13.62
N THR A 347 -10.31 -26.55 12.84
CA THR A 347 -10.49 -26.58 11.38
C THR A 347 -11.92 -26.96 11.01
N ARG A 348 -12.48 -28.02 11.61
CA ARG A 348 -13.86 -28.43 11.34
C ARG A 348 -14.87 -27.34 11.69
N GLU A 349 -14.77 -26.76 12.89
CA GLU A 349 -15.68 -25.71 13.37
C GLU A 349 -15.67 -24.48 12.45
N ARG A 350 -14.49 -23.99 12.07
CA ARG A 350 -14.36 -22.79 11.23
C ARG A 350 -14.75 -23.06 9.77
N ALA A 351 -14.45 -24.24 9.24
CA ALA A 351 -14.92 -24.66 7.92
C ALA A 351 -16.45 -24.78 7.87
N THR A 352 -17.07 -25.43 8.87
CA THR A 352 -18.52 -25.51 9.03
C THR A 352 -19.15 -24.12 9.13
N ALA A 353 -18.55 -23.18 9.86
CA ALA A 353 -19.06 -21.81 9.95
C ALA A 353 -19.05 -21.10 8.59
N ALA A 354 -17.98 -21.23 7.80
CA ALA A 354 -17.89 -20.63 6.47
C ALA A 354 -18.89 -21.25 5.48
N LEU A 355 -19.07 -22.58 5.51
CA LEU A 355 -20.09 -23.27 4.71
C LEU A 355 -21.50 -22.82 5.09
N ASN A 356 -21.81 -22.73 6.39
CA ASN A 356 -23.11 -22.25 6.84
C ASN A 356 -23.38 -20.80 6.42
N ALA A 357 -22.36 -19.92 6.39
CA ALA A 357 -22.50 -18.57 5.87
C ALA A 357 -22.85 -18.56 4.38
N LEU A 358 -22.23 -19.44 3.58
CA LEU A 358 -22.57 -19.63 2.16
C LEU A 358 -24.01 -20.11 1.99
N PHE A 359 -24.40 -21.16 2.72
CA PHE A 359 -25.73 -21.75 2.60
C PHE A 359 -26.82 -20.79 3.06
N ALA A 360 -26.61 -20.06 4.16
CA ALA A 360 -27.56 -19.05 4.63
C ALA A 360 -27.78 -17.94 3.59
N ALA A 361 -26.72 -17.53 2.88
CA ALA A 361 -26.81 -16.54 1.82
C ALA A 361 -27.56 -17.08 0.60
N GLU A 362 -27.26 -18.30 0.15
CA GLU A 362 -27.97 -18.94 -0.97
C GLU A 362 -29.46 -19.15 -0.66
N ALA A 363 -29.80 -19.65 0.54
CA ALA A 363 -31.19 -19.78 0.99
C ALA A 363 -31.94 -18.45 0.91
N ARG A 364 -31.31 -17.36 1.37
CA ARG A 364 -31.93 -16.03 1.35
C ARG A 364 -32.13 -15.50 -0.07
N VAL A 365 -31.17 -15.73 -0.97
CA VAL A 365 -31.26 -15.33 -2.39
C VAL A 365 -32.39 -16.06 -3.11
N HIS A 366 -32.55 -17.35 -2.83
CA HIS A 366 -33.52 -18.21 -3.52
C HIS A 366 -34.87 -18.32 -2.81
N GLY A 367 -34.97 -17.89 -1.55
CA GLY A 367 -36.16 -18.07 -0.72
C GLY A 367 -36.39 -19.52 -0.29
N ASP A 368 -35.34 -20.36 -0.36
CA ASP A 368 -35.39 -21.78 -0.04
C ASP A 368 -35.20 -22.02 1.47
N ASP A 369 -35.70 -23.17 1.94
CA ASP A 369 -35.33 -23.69 3.25
C ASP A 369 -33.81 -24.02 3.25
N PRO A 370 -33.03 -23.56 4.25
CA PRO A 370 -31.60 -23.87 4.37
C PRO A 370 -31.25 -25.36 4.28
N ASP A 371 -32.16 -26.25 4.66
CA ASP A 371 -31.96 -27.70 4.61
C ASP A 371 -32.33 -28.34 3.26
N GLN A 372 -32.95 -27.58 2.34
CA GLN A 372 -33.38 -28.05 1.01
C GLN A 372 -32.80 -27.24 -0.16
N ILE A 373 -31.81 -26.38 0.10
CA ILE A 373 -31.22 -25.51 -0.91
C ILE A 373 -30.63 -26.34 -2.07
N HIS A 374 -31.04 -26.00 -3.29
CA HIS A 374 -30.32 -26.40 -4.48
C HIS A 374 -29.19 -25.41 -4.77
N LEU A 375 -27.94 -25.85 -4.57
CA LEU A 375 -26.77 -25.02 -4.82
C LEU A 375 -26.58 -24.83 -6.33
N HIS A 376 -27.03 -23.68 -6.85
CA HIS A 376 -26.96 -23.34 -8.27
C HIS A 376 -25.53 -22.98 -8.70
N GLU A 377 -24.74 -22.35 -7.82
CA GLU A 377 -23.34 -21.95 -8.10
C GLU A 377 -22.31 -22.55 -7.13
N LEU A 378 -22.72 -23.02 -5.94
CA LEU A 378 -21.81 -23.43 -4.85
C LEU A 378 -21.80 -24.95 -4.51
N GLY A 379 -22.25 -25.81 -5.42
CA GLY A 379 -22.46 -27.25 -5.18
C GLY A 379 -21.32 -28.18 -5.60
N THR A 380 -20.12 -27.66 -5.86
CA THR A 380 -18.98 -28.43 -6.36
C THR A 380 -17.96 -28.71 -5.25
N ALA A 381 -17.19 -29.79 -5.41
CA ALA A 381 -16.10 -30.14 -4.48
C ALA A 381 -15.07 -29.02 -4.31
N ASP A 382 -14.97 -28.09 -5.27
CA ASP A 382 -14.09 -26.91 -5.23
C ASP A 382 -14.34 -26.05 -3.99
N THR A 383 -15.61 -25.84 -3.61
CA THR A 383 -15.96 -25.05 -2.41
C THR A 383 -15.47 -25.74 -1.12
N LEU A 384 -15.55 -27.07 -1.06
CA LEU A 384 -15.03 -27.84 0.08
C LEU A 384 -13.50 -27.75 0.16
N VAL A 385 -12.82 -27.88 -0.99
CA VAL A 385 -11.37 -27.76 -1.09
C VAL A 385 -10.90 -26.39 -0.63
N ASP A 386 -11.52 -25.34 -1.15
CA ASP A 386 -11.24 -23.95 -0.80
C ASP A 386 -11.44 -23.71 0.70
N VAL A 387 -12.61 -24.06 1.23
CA VAL A 387 -12.95 -23.74 2.62
C VAL A 387 -12.05 -24.51 3.58
N VAL A 388 -11.93 -25.82 3.41
CA VAL A 388 -11.14 -26.66 4.32
C VAL A 388 -9.65 -26.37 4.16
N GLY A 389 -9.16 -26.25 2.93
CA GLY A 389 -7.76 -25.98 2.65
C GLY A 389 -7.29 -24.62 3.19
N VAL A 390 -8.13 -23.57 3.10
CA VAL A 390 -7.78 -22.24 3.63
C VAL A 390 -7.75 -22.25 5.16
N VAL A 391 -8.80 -22.78 5.79
CA VAL A 391 -8.89 -22.85 7.26
C VAL A 391 -7.74 -23.68 7.83
N HIS A 392 -7.54 -24.87 7.28
CA HIS A 392 -6.47 -25.75 7.70
C HIS A 392 -5.09 -25.14 7.43
N GLY A 393 -4.91 -24.50 6.28
CA GLY A 393 -3.65 -23.85 5.92
C GLY A 393 -3.25 -22.72 6.88
N LEU A 394 -4.22 -21.91 7.32
CA LEU A 394 -3.97 -20.89 8.34
C LEU A 394 -3.56 -21.51 9.68
N GLU A 395 -4.23 -22.59 10.10
CA GLU A 395 -3.89 -23.33 11.32
C GLU A 395 -2.47 -23.94 11.24
N GLN A 396 -2.11 -24.54 10.11
CA GLN A 396 -0.78 -25.14 9.90
C GLN A 396 0.33 -24.09 9.81
N LEU A 397 0.01 -22.89 9.33
CA LEU A 397 0.88 -21.73 9.46
C LEU A 397 0.88 -21.16 10.88
N GLY A 398 0.13 -21.72 11.83
CA GLY A 398 0.07 -21.28 13.23
C GLY A 398 -0.52 -19.88 13.39
N VAL A 399 -1.40 -19.44 12.48
CA VAL A 399 -2.07 -18.14 12.57
C VAL A 399 -3.11 -18.20 13.69
N GLU A 400 -2.98 -17.31 14.66
CA GLU A 400 -3.90 -17.19 15.79
C GLU A 400 -4.98 -16.13 15.56
N ARG A 401 -4.66 -15.07 14.78
CA ARG A 401 -5.56 -13.95 14.53
C ARG A 401 -5.57 -13.55 13.06
N VAL A 402 -6.74 -13.24 12.53
CA VAL A 402 -6.92 -12.82 11.13
C VAL A 402 -7.56 -11.44 11.08
N TYR A 403 -6.97 -10.57 10.28
CA TYR A 403 -7.50 -9.25 9.94
C TYR A 403 -7.71 -9.18 8.43
N ALA A 404 -8.58 -8.30 7.96
CA ALA A 404 -8.81 -8.12 6.52
C ALA A 404 -8.87 -6.64 6.12
N ALA A 405 -8.51 -6.35 4.88
CA ALA A 405 -8.84 -5.10 4.23
C ALA A 405 -10.33 -5.10 3.82
N PRO A 406 -10.93 -3.93 3.53
CA PRO A 406 -12.23 -3.87 2.87
C PRO A 406 -12.26 -4.70 1.58
N LEU A 407 -13.38 -5.38 1.34
CA LEU A 407 -13.54 -6.31 0.22
C LEU A 407 -13.67 -5.57 -1.12
N VAL A 408 -13.00 -6.07 -2.16
CA VAL A 408 -13.04 -5.51 -3.52
C VAL A 408 -14.00 -6.32 -4.38
N LEU A 409 -15.19 -5.78 -4.65
CA LEU A 409 -16.26 -6.54 -5.32
C LEU A 409 -16.11 -6.61 -6.84
N GLY A 410 -15.41 -5.65 -7.43
CA GLY A 410 -15.35 -5.46 -8.88
C GLY A 410 -16.42 -4.49 -9.38
N GLU A 411 -16.72 -4.55 -10.67
CA GLU A 411 -17.74 -3.70 -11.31
C GLU A 411 -19.13 -4.36 -11.18
N PRO A 412 -20.14 -3.62 -10.72
CA PRO A 412 -21.53 -4.04 -10.81
C PRO A 412 -21.97 -4.15 -12.27
N GLY A 413 -22.56 -5.29 -12.65
CA GLY A 413 -22.89 -5.54 -14.05
C GLY A 413 -24.09 -6.44 -14.23
N GLY A 414 -24.64 -6.42 -15.44
CA GLY A 414 -25.74 -7.30 -15.84
C GLY A 414 -25.35 -8.79 -15.81
N PRO A 415 -26.35 -9.69 -15.93
CA PRO A 415 -26.12 -11.11 -15.81
C PRO A 415 -25.29 -11.69 -16.95
N ARG A 416 -24.37 -12.61 -16.62
CA ARG A 416 -23.44 -13.23 -17.60
C ARG A 416 -24.14 -14.20 -18.57
N ARG A 417 -25.37 -14.61 -18.27
CA ARG A 417 -26.21 -15.48 -19.10
C ARG A 417 -27.67 -15.04 -19.02
N PRO A 418 -28.50 -15.30 -20.04
CA PRO A 418 -29.95 -15.10 -19.94
C PRO A 418 -30.52 -15.81 -18.70
N GLY A 419 -31.25 -15.08 -17.85
CA GLY A 419 -31.78 -15.60 -16.59
C GLY A 419 -30.78 -15.77 -15.45
N GLY A 420 -29.52 -15.33 -15.61
CA GLY A 420 -28.54 -15.28 -14.51
C GLY A 420 -28.70 -14.05 -13.61
N TYR A 421 -27.81 -13.92 -12.63
CA TYR A 421 -27.80 -12.79 -11.68
C TYR A 421 -26.73 -11.74 -12.04
N SER A 422 -26.95 -10.51 -11.55
CA SER A 422 -25.97 -9.42 -11.68
C SER A 422 -24.65 -9.77 -10.99
N ASN A 423 -23.56 -9.14 -11.41
CA ASN A 423 -22.35 -9.06 -10.61
C ASN A 423 -22.46 -7.84 -9.66
N PRO A 424 -21.92 -7.90 -8.43
CA PRO A 424 -21.50 -9.11 -7.73
C PRO A 424 -22.67 -10.08 -7.51
N ALA A 425 -22.38 -11.37 -7.36
CA ALA A 425 -23.40 -12.38 -7.13
C ALA A 425 -24.25 -11.99 -5.90
N PRO A 426 -25.58 -12.21 -5.93
CA PRO A 426 -26.45 -11.91 -4.80
C PRO A 426 -25.98 -12.56 -3.49
N ALA A 427 -25.49 -13.80 -3.55
CA ALA A 427 -24.94 -14.50 -2.39
C ALA A 427 -23.72 -13.78 -1.80
N THR A 428 -22.82 -13.24 -2.64
CA THR A 428 -21.69 -12.40 -2.20
C THR A 428 -22.18 -11.20 -1.41
N LEU A 429 -23.20 -10.49 -1.91
CA LEU A 429 -23.76 -9.32 -1.23
C LEU A 429 -24.46 -9.69 0.08
N GLU A 430 -25.18 -10.80 0.13
CA GLU A 430 -25.85 -11.26 1.35
C GLU A 430 -24.88 -11.64 2.46
N ILE A 431 -23.77 -12.31 2.13
CA ILE A 431 -22.70 -12.65 3.08
C ILE A 431 -22.08 -11.37 3.67
N ILE A 432 -21.80 -10.39 2.82
CA ILE A 432 -21.19 -9.13 3.24
C ILE A 432 -22.15 -8.31 4.10
N ALA A 433 -23.42 -8.23 3.68
CA ALA A 433 -24.46 -7.52 4.43
C ALA A 433 -24.69 -8.17 5.81
N ALA A 434 -24.72 -9.50 5.89
CA ALA A 434 -24.92 -10.22 7.14
C ALA A 434 -23.73 -10.07 8.12
N SER A 435 -22.50 -9.97 7.60
CA SER A 435 -21.30 -9.81 8.43
C SER A 435 -20.98 -8.36 8.79
N GLY A 436 -21.57 -7.38 8.10
CA GLY A 436 -21.23 -5.97 8.25
C GLY A 436 -19.83 -5.62 7.73
N ALA A 437 -19.26 -6.46 6.87
CA ALA A 437 -17.93 -6.25 6.33
C ALA A 437 -17.87 -5.01 5.42
N PRO A 438 -16.86 -4.14 5.56
CA PRO A 438 -16.70 -2.98 4.70
C PRO A 438 -16.30 -3.41 3.29
N VAL A 439 -16.82 -2.68 2.32
CA VAL A 439 -16.50 -2.83 0.90
C VAL A 439 -15.67 -1.65 0.43
N ALA A 440 -14.65 -1.91 -0.37
CA ALA A 440 -13.91 -0.86 -1.04
C ALA A 440 -14.77 -0.24 -2.15
N PRO A 441 -14.71 1.09 -2.36
CA PRO A 441 -15.41 1.71 -3.47
C PRO A 441 -14.88 1.16 -4.80
N GLU A 442 -15.78 1.07 -5.78
CA GLU A 442 -15.43 0.74 -7.15
C GLU A 442 -14.39 1.74 -7.69
N ARG A 443 -13.52 1.24 -8.58
CA ARG A 443 -12.49 2.03 -9.24
C ARG A 443 -12.66 1.90 -10.74
N ALA A 444 -12.40 2.98 -11.47
CA ALA A 444 -12.59 3.04 -12.93
C ALA A 444 -11.85 1.93 -13.68
N PHE A 445 -10.70 1.45 -13.16
CA PHE A 445 -9.95 0.37 -13.78
C PHE A 445 -10.52 -1.04 -13.54
N HIS A 446 -11.59 -1.19 -12.75
CA HIS A 446 -12.36 -2.44 -12.64
C HIS A 446 -13.38 -2.61 -13.77
N ALA A 447 -13.59 -1.57 -14.59
CA ALA A 447 -14.55 -1.60 -15.68
C ALA A 447 -14.31 -2.76 -16.65
N GLY A 448 -15.38 -3.45 -17.02
CA GLY A 448 -15.41 -4.62 -17.89
C GLY A 448 -14.96 -5.93 -17.23
N VAL A 449 -14.52 -5.93 -15.96
CA VAL A 449 -13.97 -7.15 -15.32
C VAL A 449 -15.05 -7.96 -14.62
N GLY A 450 -16.17 -7.34 -14.22
CA GLY A 450 -17.26 -7.96 -13.48
C GLY A 450 -16.86 -8.35 -12.05
N GLU A 451 -17.44 -9.42 -11.51
CA GLU A 451 -17.22 -9.84 -10.11
C GLU A 451 -15.76 -10.24 -9.83
N LEU A 452 -15.18 -9.65 -8.79
CA LEU A 452 -13.81 -9.91 -8.33
C LEU A 452 -13.76 -10.67 -7.00
N THR A 453 -14.75 -10.47 -6.14
CA THR A 453 -14.91 -11.27 -4.92
C THR A 453 -16.04 -12.28 -5.13
N THR A 454 -15.73 -13.58 -5.03
CA THR A 454 -16.72 -14.66 -5.17
C THR A 454 -17.44 -14.90 -3.83
N PRO A 455 -18.59 -15.60 -3.82
CA PRO A 455 -19.27 -15.95 -2.57
C PRO A 455 -18.34 -16.70 -1.61
N THR A 456 -17.57 -17.70 -2.08
CA THR A 456 -16.62 -18.47 -1.27
C THR A 456 -15.54 -17.57 -0.66
N GLY A 457 -14.96 -16.65 -1.44
CA GLY A 457 -13.98 -15.69 -0.93
C GLY A 457 -14.55 -14.78 0.14
N ALA A 458 -15.77 -14.27 -0.08
CA ALA A 458 -16.49 -13.46 0.91
C ALA A 458 -16.77 -14.25 2.19
N ALA A 459 -17.31 -15.46 2.10
CA ALA A 459 -17.61 -16.29 3.27
C ALA A 459 -16.37 -16.60 4.09
N LEU A 460 -15.26 -16.96 3.44
CA LEU A 460 -14.01 -17.23 4.13
C LEU A 460 -13.48 -15.99 4.86
N ILE A 461 -13.37 -14.85 4.17
CA ILE A 461 -12.81 -13.64 4.79
C ILE A 461 -13.71 -13.14 5.92
N THR A 462 -15.03 -13.09 5.71
CA THR A 462 -15.98 -12.58 6.71
C THR A 462 -16.14 -13.50 7.91
N THR A 463 -15.99 -14.82 7.71
CA THR A 463 -15.99 -15.78 8.83
C THR A 463 -14.69 -15.71 9.61
N LEU A 464 -13.55 -15.60 8.91
CA LEU A 464 -12.22 -15.73 9.51
C LEU A 464 -11.70 -14.44 10.16
N ALA A 465 -11.95 -13.29 9.54
CA ALA A 465 -11.43 -12.01 10.01
C ALA A 465 -12.13 -11.55 11.29
N GLU A 466 -11.34 -11.17 12.29
CA GLU A 466 -11.85 -10.56 13.53
C GLU A 466 -12.18 -9.08 13.33
N GLU A 467 -11.37 -8.39 12.52
CA GLU A 467 -11.52 -6.96 12.28
C GLU A 467 -11.10 -6.58 10.86
N PHE A 468 -11.80 -5.61 10.28
CA PHE A 468 -11.52 -5.07 8.96
C PHE A 468 -10.64 -3.81 9.02
N ARG A 469 -9.41 -3.98 9.48
CA ARG A 469 -8.39 -2.94 9.53
C ARG A 469 -6.99 -3.54 9.39
N GLN A 470 -6.04 -2.75 8.92
CA GLN A 470 -4.64 -3.16 8.93
C GLN A 470 -4.10 -3.19 10.37
N PRO A 471 -3.59 -4.34 10.87
CA PRO A 471 -3.00 -4.41 12.19
C PRO A 471 -1.58 -3.83 12.20
N ALA A 472 -1.13 -3.35 13.37
CA ALA A 472 0.30 -3.14 13.61
C ALA A 472 0.99 -4.51 13.63
N LEU A 473 1.96 -4.73 12.74
CA LEU A 473 2.52 -6.05 12.49
C LEU A 473 4.02 -5.99 12.23
N ALA A 474 4.81 -6.78 12.97
CA ALA A 474 6.17 -7.10 12.57
C ALA A 474 6.11 -8.13 11.43
N LEU A 475 6.07 -7.64 10.20
CA LEU A 475 5.89 -8.45 8.99
C LEU A 475 7.10 -9.36 8.74
N ASN A 476 6.87 -10.65 8.56
CA ASN A 476 7.90 -11.65 8.29
C ASN A 476 7.79 -12.18 6.85
N ARG A 477 6.56 -12.48 6.42
CA ARG A 477 6.30 -13.16 5.16
C ARG A 477 5.09 -12.57 4.47
N ILE A 478 5.10 -12.59 3.14
CA ILE A 478 3.97 -12.26 2.30
C ILE A 478 3.75 -13.42 1.35
N GLY A 479 2.51 -13.82 1.16
CA GLY A 479 2.11 -14.68 0.05
C GLY A 479 1.16 -13.95 -0.88
N VAL A 480 1.25 -14.24 -2.16
CA VAL A 480 0.39 -13.66 -3.20
C VAL A 480 -0.38 -14.77 -3.91
N GLY A 481 -1.70 -14.72 -3.79
CA GLY A 481 -2.62 -15.59 -4.50
C GLY A 481 -3.12 -14.96 -5.79
N VAL A 482 -2.99 -15.68 -6.89
CA VAL A 482 -3.35 -15.19 -8.23
C VAL A 482 -4.77 -15.61 -8.59
N GLY A 483 -5.59 -14.66 -9.03
CA GLY A 483 -6.95 -14.91 -9.49
C GLY A 483 -7.03 -15.44 -10.91
N GLY A 484 -8.15 -16.08 -11.22
CA GLY A 484 -8.39 -16.68 -12.54
C GLY A 484 -8.56 -15.67 -13.68
N LYS A 485 -9.07 -14.46 -13.39
CA LYS A 485 -9.13 -13.35 -14.35
C LYS A 485 -7.79 -12.64 -14.42
N ASP A 486 -7.41 -12.17 -15.61
CA ASP A 486 -6.16 -11.43 -15.85
C ASP A 486 -6.42 -10.09 -16.59
N PRO A 487 -7.00 -9.09 -15.89
CA PRO A 487 -7.21 -7.77 -16.47
C PRO A 487 -5.88 -7.03 -16.64
N ALA A 488 -5.65 -6.43 -17.80
CA ALA A 488 -4.40 -5.73 -18.07
C ALA A 488 -4.16 -4.48 -17.19
N ALA A 489 -5.24 -3.90 -16.64
CA ALA A 489 -5.19 -2.62 -15.92
C ALA A 489 -4.76 -2.75 -14.45
N PHE A 490 -4.85 -3.93 -13.84
CA PHE A 490 -4.48 -4.15 -12.44
C PHE A 490 -4.15 -5.62 -12.15
N PRO A 491 -3.27 -5.91 -11.19
CA PRO A 491 -3.01 -7.28 -10.80
C PRO A 491 -4.21 -7.86 -10.04
N ASN A 492 -4.94 -8.79 -10.66
CA ASN A 492 -5.98 -9.54 -9.98
C ASN A 492 -5.38 -10.58 -9.02
N VAL A 493 -4.98 -10.08 -7.85
CA VAL A 493 -4.30 -10.86 -6.81
C VAL A 493 -4.87 -10.56 -5.43
N LEU A 494 -4.62 -11.48 -4.50
CA LEU A 494 -4.85 -11.34 -3.06
C LEU A 494 -3.52 -11.49 -2.34
N ARG A 495 -3.25 -10.62 -1.37
CA ARG A 495 -2.02 -10.68 -0.56
C ARG A 495 -2.34 -11.15 0.85
N LEU A 496 -1.56 -12.10 1.34
CA LEU A 496 -1.59 -12.57 2.73
C LEU A 496 -0.32 -12.10 3.42
N TRP A 497 -0.47 -11.22 4.41
CA TRP A 497 0.63 -10.71 5.22
C TRP A 497 0.72 -11.54 6.50
N LEU A 498 1.86 -12.15 6.76
CA LEU A 498 2.11 -12.95 7.96
C LEU A 498 3.18 -12.29 8.81
N GLY A 499 2.87 -12.08 10.08
CA GLY A 499 3.80 -11.50 11.03
C GLY A 499 3.41 -11.77 12.47
N ARG A 500 4.05 -11.06 13.39
CA ARG A 500 3.76 -11.14 14.83
C ARG A 500 3.35 -9.78 15.37
N ASN A 501 2.36 -9.77 16.27
CA ASN A 501 1.99 -8.60 17.05
C ASN A 501 2.17 -8.91 18.55
N ARG A 502 2.55 -7.90 19.34
CA ARG A 502 2.62 -8.07 20.80
C ARG A 502 1.20 -8.11 21.34
N ARG A 503 0.87 -9.07 22.23
CA ARG A 503 -0.37 -8.98 23.02
C ARG A 503 -0.37 -7.62 23.73
N ARG A 504 -1.40 -6.82 23.47
CA ARG A 504 -1.66 -5.60 24.24
C ARG A 504 -2.11 -5.95 25.64
#